data_AF-K7WI72-F1
#
_entry.id   AF-K7WI72-F1
#
_cell.length_a   1.000
_cell.length_b   1.000
_cell.length_c   1.000
_cell.angle_alpha   90.00
_cell.angle_beta   90.00
_cell.angle_gamma   90.00
#
_symmetry.space_group_name_H-M   'P 1'
#
loop_
_entity.id
_entity.type
_entity.pdbx_description
1 polymer ?
#
loop_
_entity_poly.entity_id
_entity_poly.type
_entity_poly.pdbx_seq_one_letter_code
_entity_poly.pdbx_strand_id
1 'polypeptide(L)'
;MNIYFLVEGDTEEKVYKAWLKYLLPELTRIGLPHQVDHNNYYLFKGKLHFNTHAQFHKDYLRELFKINNLKHYKITNEVIKEEYLEQLIARVQNETEHLPTFQTFIQFCNMIKSKLSKQL
;
A
#
# COMPACT_ATOMS: atom_id res chain seq x y z
N MET A 1 -14.22 20.47 13.87
CA MET A 1 -13.43 20.22 12.65
C MET A 1 -12.20 19.39 13.00
N ASN A 2 -11.83 18.40 12.18
CA ASN A 2 -10.72 17.50 12.50
C ASN A 2 -9.59 17.63 11.49
N ILE A 3 -8.34 17.63 11.96
CA ILE A 3 -7.16 17.91 11.13
C ILE A 3 -6.12 16.80 11.27
N TYR A 4 -5.59 16.32 10.16
CA TYR A 4 -4.54 15.30 10.12
C TYR A 4 -3.24 15.92 9.61
N PHE A 5 -2.20 15.92 10.44
CA PHE A 5 -0.86 16.34 10.08
C PHE A 5 0.03 15.11 9.86
N LEU A 6 0.61 15.02 8.67
CA LEU A 6 1.64 14.03 8.36
C LEU A 6 2.97 14.77 8.23
N VAL A 7 3.95 14.40 9.05
CA VAL A 7 5.25 15.05 9.11
C VAL A 7 6.39 14.07 8.87
N GLU A 8 7.45 14.57 8.24
CA GLU A 8 8.61 13.77 7.83
C GLU A 8 9.55 13.45 8.99
N GLY A 9 9.79 14.39 9.90
CA GLY A 9 10.85 14.29 10.89
C GLY A 9 10.49 14.64 12.33
N ASP A 10 11.45 14.40 13.21
CA ASP A 10 11.37 14.65 14.66
C ASP A 10 11.25 16.14 14.98
N THR A 11 11.89 16.97 14.17
CA THR A 11 11.89 18.42 14.35
C THR A 11 10.50 18.96 14.07
N GLU A 12 9.90 18.60 12.94
CA GLU A 12 8.55 19.00 12.54
C GLU A 12 7.51 18.52 13.54
N GLU A 13 7.63 17.27 14.04
CA GLU A 13 6.75 16.75 15.09
C GLU A 13 6.77 17.63 16.34
N LYS A 14 7.96 18.04 16.80
CA LYS A 14 8.11 18.88 18.01
C LYS A 14 7.60 20.30 17.77
N VAL A 15 8.00 20.90 16.63
CA VAL A 15 7.64 22.28 16.26
C VAL A 15 6.13 22.41 16.10
N TYR A 16 5.48 21.54 15.33
CA TYR A 16 4.04 21.63 15.11
C TYR A 16 3.23 21.36 16.37
N LYS A 17 3.64 20.43 17.24
CA LYS A 17 2.98 20.27 18.56
C LYS A 17 3.02 21.56 19.38
N ALA A 18 4.15 22.24 19.40
CA ALA A 18 4.30 23.50 20.15
C ALA A 18 3.48 24.63 19.52
N TRP A 19 3.53 24.77 18.20
CA TRP A 19 2.82 25.82 17.48
C TRP A 19 1.30 25.64 17.54
N LEU A 20 0.79 24.42 17.34
CA LEU A 20 -0.65 24.14 17.39
C LEU A 20 -1.23 24.41 18.78
N LYS A 21 -0.46 24.12 19.84
CA LYS A 21 -0.86 24.45 21.22
C LYS A 21 -1.07 25.96 21.41
N TYR A 22 -0.28 26.79 20.74
CA TYR A 22 -0.37 28.25 20.85
C TYR A 22 -1.40 28.85 19.89
N LEU A 23 -1.39 28.41 18.64
CA LEU A 23 -2.20 28.99 17.56
C LEU A 23 -3.64 28.48 17.56
N LEU A 24 -3.86 27.24 18.00
CA LEU A 24 -5.15 26.54 17.95
C LEU A 24 -5.41 25.79 19.27
N PRO A 25 -5.51 26.49 20.41
CA PRO A 25 -5.62 25.87 21.73
C PRO A 25 -6.88 25.01 21.91
N GLU A 26 -7.94 25.30 21.14
CA GLU A 26 -9.19 24.54 21.11
C GLU A 26 -9.05 23.17 20.44
N LEU A 27 -7.93 22.89 19.76
CA LEU A 27 -7.67 21.59 19.15
C LEU A 27 -7.04 20.60 20.14
N THR A 28 -7.72 19.48 20.36
CA THR A 28 -7.22 18.39 21.20
C THR A 28 -6.42 17.37 20.37
N ARG A 29 -5.20 17.06 20.80
CA ARG A 29 -4.38 16.03 20.15
C ARG A 29 -4.92 14.63 20.45
N ILE A 30 -5.08 13.81 19.43
CA ILE A 30 -5.41 12.38 19.55
C ILE A 30 -4.22 11.49 19.20
N GLY A 31 -4.20 10.27 19.75
CA GLY A 31 -3.09 9.32 19.62
C GLY A 31 -3.20 8.39 18.40
N LEU A 32 -4.42 8.17 17.91
CA LEU A 32 -4.73 7.31 16.77
C LEU A 32 -5.73 8.00 15.84
N PRO A 33 -5.65 7.79 14.50
CA PRO A 33 -6.52 8.45 13.54
C PRO A 33 -8.02 8.20 13.77
N HIS A 34 -8.37 7.00 14.24
CA HIS A 34 -9.77 6.61 14.46
C HIS A 34 -10.37 7.14 15.78
N GLN A 35 -9.59 7.83 16.62
CA GLN A 35 -10.06 8.46 17.85
C GLN A 35 -10.65 9.86 17.58
N VAL A 36 -10.86 10.19 16.30
CA VAL A 36 -11.34 11.50 15.90
C VAL A 36 -12.80 11.68 16.31
N ASP A 37 -13.09 12.81 16.93
CA ASP A 37 -14.44 13.24 17.29
C ASP A 37 -14.64 14.70 16.86
N HIS A 38 -14.58 15.67 17.77
CA HIS A 38 -14.74 17.09 17.48
C HIS A 38 -13.51 17.90 17.90
N ASN A 39 -13.05 18.78 17.00
CA ASN A 39 -11.91 19.68 17.24
C ASN A 39 -10.67 18.91 17.66
N ASN A 40 -10.38 17.83 16.94
CA ASN A 40 -9.20 17.03 17.18
C ASN A 40 -8.14 17.25 16.09
N TYR A 41 -6.89 17.04 16.46
CA TYR A 41 -5.84 16.82 15.49
C TYR A 41 -5.07 15.55 15.75
N TYR A 42 -4.80 14.82 14.68
CA TYR A 42 -3.88 13.69 14.67
C TYR A 42 -2.56 14.15 14.03
N LEU A 43 -1.44 13.81 14.66
CA LEU A 43 -0.12 14.09 14.11
C LEU A 43 0.63 12.77 13.99
N PHE A 44 0.82 12.34 12.74
CA PHE A 44 1.63 11.20 12.37
C PHE A 44 3.02 11.67 11.97
N LYS A 45 4.03 11.14 12.65
CA LYS A 45 5.39 11.16 12.16
C LYS A 45 5.69 9.83 11.51
N GLY A 46 6.20 9.83 10.29
CA GLY A 46 6.75 8.64 9.67
C GLY A 46 7.85 8.05 10.56
N LYS A 47 7.60 6.88 11.16
CA LYS A 47 8.47 6.29 12.21
C LYS A 47 9.76 5.64 11.69
N LEU A 48 10.04 5.71 10.39
CA LEU A 48 11.23 5.10 9.83
C LEU A 48 12.26 6.18 9.52
N HIS A 49 13.52 5.91 9.83
CA HIS A 49 14.62 6.52 9.09
C HIS A 49 14.45 6.10 7.64
N PHE A 50 13.75 6.92 6.86
CA PHE A 50 13.56 6.67 5.45
C PHE A 50 14.89 6.90 4.77
N ASN A 51 15.50 5.84 4.26
CA ASN A 51 16.71 5.95 3.46
C ASN A 51 16.40 6.56 2.09
N THR A 52 15.12 6.54 1.68
CA THR A 52 14.65 7.11 0.42
C THR A 52 13.25 7.73 0.55
N HIS A 53 12.97 8.75 -0.28
CA HIS A 53 11.63 9.33 -0.40
C HIS A 53 10.54 8.31 -0.74
N ALA A 54 10.87 7.24 -1.49
CA ALA A 54 9.93 6.17 -1.80
C ALA A 54 9.43 5.44 -0.55
N GLN A 55 10.29 5.23 0.44
CA GLN A 55 9.90 4.60 1.71
C GLN A 55 8.97 5.54 2.52
N PHE A 56 9.25 6.84 2.51
CA PHE A 56 8.37 7.84 3.11
C PHE A 56 7.00 7.84 2.44
N HIS A 57 6.95 7.93 1.10
CA HIS A 57 5.70 7.93 0.35
C HIS A 57 4.88 6.65 0.55
N LYS A 58 5.52 5.49 0.67
CA LYS A 58 4.84 4.23 0.97
C LYS A 58 4.12 4.28 2.32
N ASP A 59 4.79 4.74 3.37
CA ASP A 59 4.20 4.85 4.70
C ASP A 59 3.16 5.97 4.77
N TYR A 60 3.41 7.11 4.11
CA TYR A 60 2.46 8.20 3.94
C TYR A 60 1.15 7.73 3.28
N LEU A 61 1.24 7.01 2.16
CA LEU A 61 0.09 6.44 1.47
C LEU A 61 -0.64 5.41 2.34
N ARG A 62 0.09 4.57 3.09
CA ARG A 62 -0.51 3.61 4.02
C ARG A 62 -1.35 4.31 5.09
N GLU A 63 -0.87 5.41 5.67
CA GLU A 63 -1.65 6.15 6.66
C GLU A 63 -2.84 6.88 6.03
N LEU A 64 -2.71 7.44 4.83
CA LEU A 64 -3.85 7.99 4.09
C LEU A 64 -4.94 6.94 3.84
N PHE A 65 -4.55 5.71 3.47
CA PHE A 65 -5.52 4.63 3.30
C PHE A 65 -6.23 4.24 4.60
N LYS A 66 -5.53 4.24 5.74
CA LYS A 66 -6.14 4.03 7.06
C LYS A 66 -7.12 5.12 7.44
N ILE A 67 -6.76 6.39 7.23
CA ILE A 67 -7.62 7.55 7.51
C ILE A 67 -8.90 7.49 6.67
N ASN A 68 -8.79 7.13 5.39
CA ASN A 68 -9.93 7.04 4.48
C ASN A 68 -10.71 5.73 4.59
N ASN A 69 -10.39 4.86 5.56
CA ASN A 69 -10.99 3.53 5.71
C ASN A 69 -10.91 2.67 4.43
N LEU A 70 -9.96 2.99 3.55
CA LEU A 70 -9.70 2.27 2.31
C LEU A 70 -8.95 1.00 2.71
N LYS A 71 -9.70 -0.08 2.89
CA LYS A 71 -9.14 -1.40 3.18
C LYS A 71 -8.04 -1.68 2.14
N HIS A 72 -6.82 -1.90 2.62
CA HIS A 72 -5.73 -2.48 1.84
C HIS A 72 -6.29 -3.51 0.86
N TYR A 73 -5.92 -3.41 -0.43
CA TYR A 73 -6.19 -4.46 -1.41
C TYR A 73 -5.56 -5.76 -0.87
N LYS A 74 -6.38 -6.55 -0.18
CA LYS A 74 -6.07 -7.94 0.12
C LYS A 74 -5.93 -8.59 -1.25
N ILE A 75 -4.85 -9.33 -1.45
CA ILE A 75 -4.86 -10.41 -2.44
C ILE A 75 -6.10 -11.22 -2.08
N THR A 76 -7.14 -11.13 -2.91
CA THR A 76 -8.35 -11.89 -2.72
C THR A 76 -7.99 -13.34 -3.01
N ASN A 77 -8.54 -14.28 -2.24
CA ASN A 77 -8.30 -15.71 -2.48
C ASN A 77 -8.71 -16.12 -3.92
N GLU A 78 -9.51 -15.30 -4.59
CA GLU A 78 -9.85 -15.39 -6.01
C GLU A 78 -8.63 -15.51 -6.93
N VAL A 79 -7.56 -14.75 -6.67
CA VAL A 79 -6.34 -14.77 -7.52
C VAL A 79 -5.59 -16.11 -7.43
N ILE A 80 -5.84 -16.88 -6.37
CA ILE A 80 -5.22 -18.20 -6.13
C ILE A 80 -6.04 -19.32 -6.75
N LYS A 81 -7.29 -19.06 -7.16
CA LYS A 81 -8.15 -20.08 -7.76
C LYS A 81 -7.62 -20.51 -9.12
N GLU A 82 -7.74 -21.79 -9.42
CA GLU A 82 -7.35 -22.37 -10.71
C GLU A 82 -8.06 -21.67 -11.87
N GLU A 83 -9.37 -21.39 -11.72
CA GLU A 83 -10.19 -20.66 -12.70
C GLU A 83 -9.58 -19.31 -13.11
N TYR A 84 -8.97 -18.59 -12.15
CA TYR A 84 -8.32 -17.31 -12.42
C TYR A 84 -7.04 -17.49 -13.26
N LEU A 85 -6.25 -18.52 -12.93
CA LEU A 85 -5.06 -18.87 -13.71
C LEU A 85 -5.43 -19.33 -15.13
N GLU A 86 -6.49 -20.13 -15.27
CA GLU A 86 -6.99 -20.59 -16.57
C GLU A 86 -7.39 -19.42 -17.47
N GLN A 87 -8.10 -18.42 -16.92
CA GLN A 87 -8.45 -17.21 -17.67
C GLN A 87 -7.22 -16.39 -18.05
N LEU A 88 -6.21 -16.28 -17.18
CA LEU A 88 -4.96 -15.60 -17.52
C LEU A 88 -4.21 -16.31 -18.65
N ILE A 89 -4.16 -17.65 -18.63
CA ILE A 89 -3.56 -18.45 -19.70
C ILE A 89 -4.33 -18.25 -21.01
N ALA A 90 -5.66 -18.33 -20.98
CA ALA A 90 -6.51 -18.10 -22.15
C ALA A 90 -6.30 -16.70 -22.73
N ARG A 91 -6.20 -15.67 -21.86
CA ARG A 91 -5.95 -14.30 -22.29
C ARG A 91 -4.65 -14.18 -23.07
N VAL A 92 -3.54 -14.71 -22.54
CA VAL A 92 -2.24 -14.57 -23.22
C VAL A 92 -2.09 -15.47 -24.45
N GLN A 93 -2.95 -16.47 -24.61
CA GLN A 93 -3.04 -17.26 -25.84
C GLN A 93 -3.79 -16.51 -26.94
N ASN A 94 -4.80 -15.71 -26.58
CA ASN A 94 -5.65 -14.99 -27.53
C ASN A 94 -5.12 -13.58 -27.86
N GLU A 95 -4.35 -12.96 -26.96
CA GLU A 95 -3.86 -11.58 -27.09
C GLU A 95 -2.34 -11.51 -26.86
N THR A 96 -1.56 -11.45 -27.94
CA THR A 96 -0.09 -11.55 -27.89
C THR A 96 0.59 -10.32 -27.29
N GLU A 97 -0.06 -9.16 -27.25
CA GLU A 97 0.49 -7.92 -26.66
C GLU A 97 0.31 -7.84 -25.13
N HIS A 98 -0.54 -8.70 -24.56
CA HIS A 98 -0.87 -8.66 -23.14
C HIS A 98 0.06 -9.55 -22.30
N LEU A 99 0.55 -8.99 -21.19
CA LEU A 99 1.29 -9.70 -20.14
C LEU A 99 2.55 -10.45 -20.66
N PRO A 100 3.50 -9.78 -21.34
CA PRO A 100 4.64 -10.43 -21.99
C PRO A 100 5.54 -11.22 -21.01
N THR A 101 5.70 -10.74 -19.78
CA THR A 101 6.47 -11.46 -18.74
C THR A 101 5.76 -12.73 -18.27
N PHE A 102 4.43 -12.72 -18.20
CA PHE A 102 3.64 -13.91 -17.87
C PHE A 102 3.68 -14.93 -19.01
N GLN A 103 3.65 -14.48 -20.27
CA GLN A 103 3.86 -15.36 -21.43
C GLN A 103 5.22 -16.08 -21.35
N THR A 104 6.30 -15.35 -21.05
CA THR A 104 7.64 -15.94 -20.87
C THR A 104 7.63 -17.00 -19.77
N PHE A 105 6.95 -16.74 -18.65
CA PHE A 105 6.80 -17.70 -17.57
C PHE A 105 6.04 -18.98 -18.00
N ILE A 106 4.92 -18.84 -18.70
CA ILE A 106 4.15 -19.99 -19.22
C ILE A 106 4.97 -20.80 -20.22
N GLN A 107 5.71 -20.14 -21.12
CA GLN A 107 6.62 -20.80 -22.06
C GLN A 107 7.71 -21.60 -21.33
N PHE A 108 8.29 -21.01 -20.28
CA PHE A 108 9.26 -21.70 -19.43
C PHE A 108 8.65 -22.96 -18.78
N CYS A 109 7.47 -22.85 -18.18
CA CYS A 109 6.77 -23.99 -17.59
C CYS A 109 6.50 -25.10 -18.62
N ASN A 110 6.03 -24.75 -19.81
CA ASN A 110 5.78 -25.69 -20.91
C ASN A 110 7.07 -26.37 -21.39
N MET A 111 8.16 -25.63 -21.50
CA MET A 111 9.47 -26.19 -21.83
C MET A 111 9.88 -27.24 -20.79
N ILE A 112 9.78 -26.93 -19.49
CA ILE A 112 10.13 -27.88 -18.41
C ILE A 112 9.22 -29.11 -18.48
N LYS A 113 7.90 -28.92 -18.65
CA LYS A 113 6.94 -30.02 -18.81
C LYS A 113 7.32 -30.95 -19.95
N SER A 114 7.75 -30.41 -21.10
CA SER A 114 8.18 -31.19 -22.26
C SER A 114 9.43 -32.03 -22.00
N LYS A 115 10.35 -31.55 -21.15
CA LYS A 115 11.59 -32.27 -20.79
C LYS A 115 11.29 -33.41 -19.83
N LEU A 116 10.39 -33.19 -18.87
CA LEU A 116 9.94 -34.22 -17.93
C LEU A 116 9.19 -35.35 -18.66
N SER A 117 8.33 -35.03 -19.63
CA SER A 117 7.59 -36.03 -20.41
C SER A 117 8.45 -36.86 -21.37
N LYS A 118 9.66 -36.40 -21.71
CA LYS A 118 10.59 -37.12 -22.60
C LYS A 118 11.51 -38.10 -21.84
N GLN A 119 11.41 -38.17 -20.51
CA GLN A 119 12.19 -39.08 -19.67
C GLN A 119 11.40 -40.34 -19.21
N LEU A 120 10.16 -40.48 -19.67
CA LEU A 120 9.32 -41.69 -19.56
C LEU A 120 9.18 -42.34 -20.94
#